data_AF-A0A427Y956-F1
#
_entry.id   AF-A0A427Y956-F1
#
_cell.length_a   1.000
_cell.length_b   1.000
_cell.length_c   1.000
_cell.angle_alpha   90.00
_cell.angle_beta   90.00
_cell.angle_gamma   90.00
#
_symmetry.space_group_name_H-M   'P 1'
#
loop_
_entity.id
_entity.type
_entity.pdbx_description
1 polymer ?
#
loop_
_entity_poly.entity_id
_entity_poly.type
_entity_poly.pdbx_seq_one_letter_code
_entity_poly.pdbx_strand_id
1 'polypeptide(L)'
;MPSTKYHVVPHDTQRHPTVRAAYIQNLVDLLHACILRRELDRARRAWAILVRCPDVNWQDRWNWGLYLLTTGDNGNNNNNGTQGGPSASQYGASQYSQTERGATERFLSSLQLHSKPYEKPEILAEYVLHLIAVGRYRAALDQLETYISAYPYVTSASLHTYAGLLNFYLAQPESARRPPKVRRDDREMSVDSNVSKATDTTDATDTTDGTSSGEPNMGLIRTARTWFVKALDIDPAEPVAKGFVAMVRLVAEREERWHSDASRAAVLIELITNAAQIDAPDRADDDDSDDDRSADEMDLDDDDEGREDQSFETQTGAYGSSDDDE
;
A
#
# COMPACT_ATOMS: atom_id res chain seq x y z
N MET A 1 -44.06 -3.05 14.27
CA MET A 1 -43.37 -3.45 15.50
C MET A 1 -41.87 -3.17 15.30
N PRO A 2 -41.25 -2.20 16.00
CA PRO A 2 -39.82 -1.97 15.88
C PRO A 2 -39.07 -3.23 16.32
N SER A 3 -38.29 -3.82 15.42
CA SER A 3 -37.42 -4.95 15.74
C SER A 3 -36.33 -4.45 16.69
N THR A 4 -36.44 -4.78 17.97
CA THR A 4 -35.40 -4.49 18.96
C THR A 4 -34.20 -5.39 18.65
N LYS A 5 -33.22 -4.85 17.92
CA LYS A 5 -31.95 -5.53 17.67
C LYS A 5 -31.27 -5.82 19.00
N TYR A 6 -30.80 -7.05 19.19
CA TYR A 6 -30.19 -7.46 20.46
C TYR A 6 -28.75 -6.95 20.53
N HIS A 7 -28.44 -6.17 21.57
CA HIS A 7 -27.08 -5.79 21.88
C HIS A 7 -26.42 -6.90 22.70
N VAL A 8 -25.73 -7.83 22.03
CA VAL A 8 -25.17 -9.05 22.62
C VAL A 8 -23.83 -8.76 23.32
N VAL A 9 -23.76 -8.49 24.62
CA VAL A 9 -22.44 -8.28 25.25
C VAL A 9 -21.77 -9.64 25.51
N PRO A 10 -20.49 -9.83 25.20
CA PRO A 10 -19.79 -11.06 25.60
C PRO A 10 -19.89 -11.26 27.11
N HIS A 11 -20.24 -12.47 27.56
CA HIS A 11 -20.39 -12.82 28.98
C HIS A 11 -21.50 -12.06 29.71
N ASP A 12 -22.52 -11.59 29.00
CA ASP A 12 -23.72 -11.09 29.66
C ASP A 12 -24.41 -12.24 30.40
N THR A 13 -24.50 -12.11 31.73
CA THR A 13 -25.18 -13.09 32.59
C THR A 13 -26.67 -12.78 32.73
N GLN A 14 -27.16 -11.72 32.08
CA GLN A 14 -28.58 -11.38 32.08
C GLN A 14 -29.41 -12.50 31.45
N ARG A 15 -30.53 -12.85 32.11
CA ARG A 15 -31.48 -13.81 31.56
C ARG A 15 -32.07 -13.26 30.27
N HIS A 16 -31.74 -13.91 29.15
CA HIS A 16 -32.31 -13.53 27.87
C HIS A 16 -33.82 -13.80 27.86
N PRO A 17 -34.64 -12.87 27.34
CA PRO A 17 -36.09 -13.00 27.36
C PRO A 17 -36.61 -14.11 26.44
N THR A 18 -35.79 -14.57 25.48
CA THR A 18 -36.17 -15.58 24.50
C THR A 18 -35.13 -16.69 24.37
N VAL A 19 -35.58 -17.90 24.06
CA VAL A 19 -34.72 -19.08 23.80
C VAL A 19 -33.73 -18.80 22.66
N ARG A 20 -34.19 -18.11 21.61
CA ARG A 20 -33.35 -17.70 20.47
C ARG A 20 -32.21 -16.77 20.89
N ALA A 21 -32.49 -15.77 21.73
CA ALA A 21 -31.46 -14.88 22.26
C ALA A 21 -30.43 -15.64 23.12
N ALA A 22 -30.86 -16.64 23.90
CA ALA A 22 -29.93 -17.50 24.64
C ALA A 22 -29.00 -18.31 23.71
N TYR A 23 -29.50 -18.82 22.58
CA TYR A 23 -28.64 -19.50 21.59
C TYR A 23 -27.65 -18.55 20.91
N ILE A 24 -28.08 -17.33 20.58
CA ILE A 24 -27.20 -16.31 20.01
C ILE A 24 -26.08 -15.95 21.00
N GLN A 25 -26.41 -15.73 22.28
CA GLN A 25 -25.42 -15.49 23.32
C GLN A 25 -24.44 -16.67 23.46
N ASN A 26 -24.96 -17.90 23.56
CA ASN A 26 -24.13 -19.10 23.64
C ASN A 26 -23.18 -19.23 22.44
N LEU A 27 -23.63 -18.84 21.23
CA LEU A 27 -22.80 -18.84 20.03
C LEU A 27 -21.72 -17.75 20.07
N VAL A 28 -22.03 -16.57 20.63
CA VAL A 28 -21.04 -15.51 20.86
C VAL A 28 -20.03 -15.92 21.94
N ASP A 29 -20.45 -16.52 23.04
CA ASP A 29 -19.53 -17.01 24.07
C ASP A 29 -18.66 -18.16 23.54
N LEU A 30 -19.23 -19.06 22.73
CA LEU A 30 -18.46 -20.10 22.03
C LEU A 30 -17.43 -19.48 21.07
N LEU A 31 -17.80 -18.44 20.32
CA LEU A 31 -16.88 -17.72 19.44
C LEU A 31 -15.68 -17.17 20.23
N HIS A 32 -15.91 -16.48 21.34
CA HIS A 32 -14.84 -15.95 22.18
C HIS A 32 -13.99 -17.06 22.80
N ALA A 33 -14.62 -18.14 23.27
CA ALA A 33 -13.90 -19.29 23.79
C ALA A 33 -12.99 -19.94 22.73
N CYS A 34 -13.45 -20.04 21.48
CA CYS A 34 -12.63 -20.53 20.36
C CYS A 34 -11.47 -19.58 20.03
N ILE A 35 -11.70 -18.25 20.06
CA ILE A 35 -10.63 -17.25 19.87
C ILE A 35 -9.56 -17.38 20.96
N LEU A 36 -9.96 -17.48 22.23
CA LEU A 36 -9.03 -17.64 23.36
C LEU A 36 -8.24 -18.96 23.29
N ARG A 37 -8.85 -20.04 22.80
CA ARG A 37 -8.20 -21.35 22.58
C ARG A 37 -7.39 -21.43 21.28
N ARG A 38 -7.38 -20.37 20.46
CA ARG A 38 -6.78 -20.33 19.11
C ARG A 38 -7.37 -21.39 18.14
N GLU A 39 -8.59 -21.85 18.37
CA GLU A 39 -9.31 -22.76 17.47
C GLU A 39 -10.02 -21.96 16.35
N LEU A 40 -9.25 -21.35 15.45
CA LEU A 40 -9.75 -20.37 14.48
C LEU A 40 -10.76 -20.94 13.47
N ASP A 41 -10.66 -22.22 13.11
CA ASP A 41 -11.63 -22.85 12.18
C ASP A 41 -13.03 -22.94 12.79
N ARG A 42 -13.11 -23.26 14.08
CA ARG A 42 -14.38 -23.31 14.81
C ARG A 42 -14.93 -21.91 15.02
N ALA A 43 -14.07 -20.95 15.33
CA ALA A 43 -14.44 -19.54 15.45
C ALA A 43 -15.00 -18.98 14.12
N ARG A 44 -14.36 -19.27 12.98
CA ARG A 44 -14.83 -18.88 11.64
C ARG A 44 -16.22 -19.45 11.33
N ARG A 45 -16.48 -20.72 11.66
CA ARG A 45 -17.81 -21.34 11.50
C ARG A 45 -18.85 -20.69 12.40
N ALA A 46 -18.52 -20.43 13.67
CA ALA A 46 -19.42 -19.75 14.60
C ALA A 46 -19.76 -18.32 14.10
N TRP A 47 -18.75 -17.58 13.64
CA TRP A 47 -18.94 -16.26 13.04
C TRP A 47 -19.80 -16.29 11.78
N ALA A 48 -19.59 -17.23 10.87
CA ALA A 48 -20.40 -17.37 9.67
C ALA A 48 -21.90 -17.65 9.98
N ILE A 49 -22.19 -18.36 11.08
CA ILE A 49 -23.56 -18.55 11.56
C ILE A 49 -24.10 -17.23 12.14
N LEU A 50 -23.31 -16.51 12.94
CA LEU A 50 -23.72 -15.23 13.54
C LEU A 50 -24.07 -14.17 12.49
N VAL A 51 -23.27 -14.04 11.43
CA VAL A 51 -23.51 -13.06 10.34
C VAL A 51 -24.83 -13.33 9.60
N ARG A 52 -25.28 -14.58 9.54
CA ARG A 52 -26.56 -14.96 8.92
C ARG A 52 -27.77 -14.70 9.83
N CYS A 53 -27.56 -14.43 11.12
CA CYS A 53 -28.64 -14.20 12.07
C CYS A 53 -29.11 -12.74 11.99
N PRO A 54 -30.38 -12.45 11.64
CA PRO A 54 -30.86 -11.08 11.46
C PRO A 54 -30.94 -10.26 12.76
N ASP A 55 -30.92 -10.93 13.90
CA ASP A 55 -30.98 -10.30 15.23
C ASP A 55 -29.63 -9.72 15.68
N VAL A 56 -28.54 -10.19 15.05
CA VAL A 56 -27.19 -9.79 15.36
C VAL A 56 -26.80 -8.68 14.39
N ASN A 57 -26.48 -7.50 14.93
CA ASN A 57 -25.88 -6.46 14.13
C ASN A 57 -24.39 -6.80 13.92
N TRP A 58 -24.11 -7.58 12.87
CA TRP A 58 -22.75 -7.98 12.53
C TRP A 58 -21.85 -6.78 12.18
N GLN A 59 -22.45 -5.68 11.72
CA GLN A 59 -21.74 -4.44 11.40
C GLN A 59 -21.07 -3.88 12.65
N ASP A 60 -21.79 -3.75 13.77
CA ASP A 60 -21.22 -3.24 15.03
C ASP A 60 -20.12 -4.16 15.63
N ARG A 61 -19.85 -5.32 15.00
CA ARG A 61 -18.89 -6.34 15.47
C ARG A 61 -17.93 -6.78 14.37
N TRP A 62 -17.70 -5.90 13.42
CA TRP A 62 -16.83 -6.15 12.28
C TRP A 62 -15.41 -6.53 12.69
N ASN A 63 -14.93 -6.01 13.83
CA ASN A 63 -13.64 -6.30 14.42
C ASN A 63 -13.40 -7.80 14.67
N TRP A 64 -14.43 -8.56 15.05
CA TRP A 64 -14.30 -10.02 15.22
C TRP A 64 -14.07 -10.73 13.88
N GLY A 65 -14.83 -10.32 12.85
CA GLY A 65 -14.63 -10.81 11.50
C GLY A 65 -13.23 -10.49 11.00
N LEU A 66 -12.77 -9.26 11.18
CA LEU A 66 -11.43 -8.83 10.79
C LEU A 66 -10.34 -9.60 11.52
N TYR A 67 -10.48 -9.80 12.84
CA TYR A 67 -9.53 -10.58 13.63
C TYR A 67 -9.40 -12.02 13.11
N LEU A 68 -10.52 -12.66 12.76
CA LEU A 68 -10.52 -14.03 12.23
C LEU A 68 -9.88 -14.13 10.84
N LEU A 69 -10.09 -13.12 9.99
CA LEU A 69 -9.52 -13.06 8.65
C LEU A 69 -8.01 -12.78 8.69
N THR A 70 -7.56 -11.91 9.60
CA THR A 70 -6.13 -11.54 9.74
C THR A 70 -5.30 -12.61 10.44
N THR A 71 -5.86 -13.32 11.43
CA THR A 71 -5.11 -14.32 12.20
C THR A 71 -4.96 -15.65 11.46
N GLY A 72 -5.85 -15.96 10.52
CA GLY A 72 -5.87 -17.23 9.79
C GLY A 72 -4.62 -17.49 8.94
N ASP A 73 -4.00 -16.45 8.36
CA ASP A 73 -2.89 -16.57 7.40
C ASP A 73 -1.58 -17.07 8.07
N ASN A 74 -1.41 -16.84 9.39
CA ASN A 74 -0.16 -17.15 10.09
C ASN A 74 -0.10 -18.56 10.70
N GLY A 75 -1.22 -19.30 10.76
CA GLY A 75 -1.36 -20.47 11.63
C GLY A 75 -1.10 -21.85 11.02
N ASN A 76 -1.08 -21.98 9.68
CA ASN A 76 -1.20 -23.30 9.05
C ASN A 76 0.14 -24.03 8.78
N ASN A 77 1.29 -23.44 9.14
CA ASN A 77 2.60 -24.01 8.81
C ASN A 77 3.19 -24.96 9.87
N ASN A 78 2.63 -25.07 11.07
CA ASN A 78 3.34 -25.74 12.18
C ASN A 78 2.77 -27.07 12.68
N ASN A 79 1.68 -27.60 12.12
CA ASN A 79 1.13 -28.89 12.59
C ASN A 79 0.70 -29.81 11.45
N ASN A 80 1.67 -30.44 10.79
CA ASN A 80 1.48 -31.82 10.33
C ASN A 80 2.80 -32.59 10.25
N GLY A 81 3.35 -32.88 11.44
CA GLY A 81 4.24 -34.02 11.66
C GLY A 81 3.48 -35.35 11.73
N THR A 82 2.46 -35.55 10.88
CA THR A 82 1.80 -36.85 10.72
C THR A 82 2.25 -37.42 9.38
N GLN A 83 3.27 -38.29 9.47
CA GLN A 83 3.86 -39.06 8.39
C GLN A 83 2.81 -39.81 7.57
N GLY A 84 2.98 -39.82 6.24
CA GLY A 84 2.52 -40.93 5.40
C GLY A 84 1.31 -40.66 4.49
N GLY A 85 1.49 -39.80 3.49
CA GLY A 85 0.60 -39.74 2.32
C GLY A 85 1.41 -39.31 1.08
N PRO A 86 1.51 -40.12 0.02
CA PRO A 86 2.35 -39.80 -1.12
C PRO A 86 1.69 -38.74 -2.02
N SER A 87 2.44 -37.66 -2.25
CA SER A 87 2.55 -36.94 -3.51
C SER A 87 1.24 -36.53 -4.22
N ALA A 88 0.63 -35.44 -3.74
CA ALA A 88 -0.26 -34.62 -4.55
C ALA A 88 0.23 -33.15 -4.55
N SER A 89 0.91 -32.79 -5.64
CA SER A 89 1.13 -31.44 -6.21
C SER A 89 1.62 -30.30 -5.30
N GLN A 90 2.95 -30.15 -5.27
CA GLN A 90 3.74 -28.97 -4.86
C GLN A 90 3.50 -27.70 -5.71
N TYR A 91 2.54 -27.69 -6.64
CA TYR A 91 2.27 -26.59 -7.58
C TYR A 91 1.00 -25.78 -7.28
N GLY A 92 0.31 -26.02 -6.16
CA GLY A 92 -1.00 -25.38 -5.86
C GLY A 92 -1.06 -24.43 -4.66
N ALA A 93 0.02 -24.27 -3.89
CA ALA A 93 -0.05 -23.56 -2.59
C ALA A 93 0.00 -22.02 -2.69
N SER A 94 0.44 -21.43 -3.80
CA SER A 94 0.52 -19.96 -3.93
C SER A 94 -0.83 -19.30 -4.20
N GLN A 95 -1.75 -19.98 -4.91
CA GLN A 95 -3.02 -19.37 -5.32
C GLN A 95 -4.00 -19.14 -4.16
N TYR A 96 -4.05 -20.05 -3.17
CA TYR A 96 -4.99 -19.93 -2.04
C TYR A 96 -4.65 -18.74 -1.12
N SER A 97 -3.36 -18.45 -0.89
CA SER A 97 -2.94 -17.30 -0.07
C SER A 97 -3.39 -15.95 -0.67
N GLN A 98 -3.46 -15.87 -2.01
CA GLN A 98 -3.90 -14.66 -2.69
C GLN A 98 -5.43 -14.48 -2.60
N THR A 99 -6.19 -15.58 -2.61
CA THR A 99 -7.65 -15.53 -2.46
C THR A 99 -8.10 -15.09 -1.08
N GLU A 100 -7.40 -15.49 -0.01
CA GLU A 100 -7.75 -15.09 1.36
C GLU A 100 -7.40 -13.62 1.64
N ARG A 101 -6.28 -13.12 1.09
CA ARG A 101 -5.95 -11.68 1.14
C ARG A 101 -7.04 -10.84 0.48
N GLY A 102 -7.50 -11.26 -0.70
CA GLY A 102 -8.62 -10.61 -1.38
C GLY A 102 -9.94 -10.69 -0.61
N ALA A 103 -10.16 -11.72 0.21
CA ALA A 103 -11.37 -11.85 1.02
C ALA A 103 -11.43 -10.78 2.12
N THR A 104 -10.30 -10.45 2.75
CA THR A 104 -10.23 -9.38 3.77
C THR A 104 -10.50 -8.03 3.15
N GLU A 105 -9.89 -7.73 2.00
CA GLU A 105 -10.13 -6.48 1.26
C GLU A 105 -11.60 -6.35 0.87
N ARG A 106 -12.21 -7.40 0.28
CA ARG A 106 -13.64 -7.41 -0.07
C ARG A 106 -14.55 -7.23 1.14
N PHE A 107 -14.20 -7.84 2.27
CA PHE A 107 -14.95 -7.70 3.51
C PHE A 107 -14.92 -6.27 4.02
N LEU A 108 -13.74 -5.63 4.05
CA LEU A 108 -13.57 -4.25 4.49
C LEU A 108 -14.24 -3.24 3.53
N SER A 109 -14.13 -3.45 2.22
CA SER A 109 -14.85 -2.62 1.23
C SER A 109 -16.37 -2.75 1.37
N SER A 110 -16.88 -3.97 1.58
CA SER A 110 -18.30 -4.19 1.86
C SER A 110 -18.73 -3.51 3.16
N LEU A 111 -17.90 -3.56 4.21
CA LEU A 111 -18.14 -2.85 5.46
C LEU A 111 -18.21 -1.35 5.27
N GLN A 112 -17.27 -0.77 4.54
CA GLN A 112 -17.23 0.68 4.33
C GLN A 112 -18.51 1.21 3.67
N LEU A 113 -19.12 0.42 2.77
CA LEU A 113 -20.37 0.76 2.11
C LEU A 113 -21.57 0.74 3.06
N HIS A 114 -21.66 -0.25 3.95
CA HIS A 114 -22.84 -0.49 4.78
C HIS A 114 -22.75 0.14 6.19
N SER A 115 -21.56 0.57 6.60
CA SER A 115 -21.34 1.06 7.96
C SER A 115 -21.85 2.48 8.16
N LYS A 116 -22.24 2.77 9.40
CA LYS A 116 -22.69 4.09 9.82
C LYS A 116 -21.51 5.08 9.71
N PRO A 117 -21.78 6.37 9.44
CA PRO A 117 -20.71 7.34 9.14
C PRO A 117 -19.64 7.44 10.24
N TYR A 118 -20.01 7.30 11.52
CA TYR A 118 -19.05 7.45 12.62
C TYR A 118 -18.02 6.32 12.73
N GLU A 119 -18.31 5.11 12.23
CA GLU A 119 -17.38 3.96 12.26
C GLU A 119 -16.48 3.93 11.01
N LYS A 120 -16.87 4.65 9.96
CA LYS A 120 -16.11 4.72 8.71
C LYS A 120 -14.63 5.10 8.87
N PRO A 121 -14.23 6.09 9.70
CA PRO A 121 -12.81 6.43 9.84
C PRO A 121 -12.00 5.30 10.48
N GLU A 122 -12.58 4.55 11.43
CA GLU A 122 -11.91 3.40 12.06
C GLU A 122 -11.77 2.24 11.09
N ILE A 123 -12.82 1.94 10.33
CA ILE A 123 -12.81 0.88 9.31
C ILE A 123 -11.79 1.22 8.21
N LEU A 124 -11.72 2.47 7.76
CA LEU A 124 -10.75 2.91 6.78
C LEU A 124 -9.32 2.83 7.33
N ALA A 125 -9.10 3.18 8.60
CA ALA A 125 -7.79 3.06 9.24
C ALA A 125 -7.32 1.59 9.24
N GLU A 126 -8.18 0.66 9.64
CA GLU A 126 -7.86 -0.77 9.61
C GLU A 126 -7.63 -1.30 8.18
N TYR A 127 -8.38 -0.81 7.20
CA TYR A 127 -8.16 -1.16 5.80
C TYR A 127 -6.79 -0.72 5.28
N VAL A 128 -6.38 0.50 5.60
CA VAL A 128 -5.05 1.02 5.28
C VAL A 128 -3.97 0.20 5.99
N LEU A 129 -4.14 -0.10 7.28
CA LEU A 129 -3.19 -0.92 8.03
C LEU A 129 -3.06 -2.33 7.44
N HIS A 130 -4.16 -2.93 6.98
CA HIS A 130 -4.14 -4.21 6.29
C HIS A 130 -3.34 -4.13 4.99
N LEU A 131 -3.56 -3.11 4.15
CA LEU A 131 -2.80 -2.90 2.92
C LEU A 131 -1.31 -2.67 3.18
N ILE A 132 -0.96 -1.96 4.26
CA ILE A 132 0.42 -1.79 4.73
C ILE A 132 1.03 -3.14 5.13
N ALA A 133 0.32 -3.97 5.89
CA ALA A 133 0.79 -5.29 6.30
C ALA A 133 1.04 -6.22 5.10
N VAL A 134 0.23 -6.11 4.05
CA VAL A 134 0.42 -6.85 2.78
C VAL A 134 1.54 -6.25 1.91
N GLY A 135 2.01 -5.05 2.23
CA GLY A 135 3.06 -4.34 1.48
C GLY A 135 2.55 -3.56 0.26
N ARG A 136 1.24 -3.35 0.14
CA ARG A 136 0.60 -2.60 -0.97
C ARG A 136 0.49 -1.10 -0.64
N TYR A 137 1.62 -0.46 -0.37
CA TYR A 137 1.68 0.93 0.11
C TYR A 137 1.04 1.95 -0.85
N ARG A 138 1.21 1.77 -2.18
CA ARG A 138 0.62 2.67 -3.19
C ARG A 138 -0.91 2.57 -3.21
N ALA A 139 -1.46 1.36 -3.15
CA ALA A 139 -2.90 1.15 -3.06
C ALA A 139 -3.47 1.72 -1.75
N ALA A 140 -2.73 1.57 -0.64
CA ALA A 140 -3.11 2.15 0.63
C ALA A 140 -3.21 3.68 0.56
N LEU A 141 -2.23 4.33 -0.09
CA LEU A 141 -2.22 5.78 -0.27
C LEU A 141 -3.39 6.25 -1.15
N ASP A 142 -3.61 5.59 -2.28
CA ASP A 142 -4.70 5.91 -3.23
C ASP A 142 -6.08 5.86 -2.56
N GLN A 143 -6.33 4.81 -1.76
CA GLN A 143 -7.56 4.70 -0.97
C GLN A 143 -7.67 5.82 0.07
N LEU A 144 -6.57 6.17 0.74
CA LEU A 144 -6.55 7.27 1.70
C LEU A 144 -6.86 8.61 1.03
N GLU A 145 -6.21 8.93 -0.09
CA GLU A 145 -6.41 10.19 -0.82
C GLU A 145 -7.84 10.33 -1.36
N THR A 146 -8.42 9.21 -1.81
CA THR A 146 -9.82 9.16 -2.27
C THR A 146 -10.80 9.53 -1.15
N TYR A 147 -10.62 9.00 0.06
CA TYR A 147 -11.61 9.15 1.14
C TYR A 147 -11.32 10.30 2.12
N ILE A 148 -10.06 10.70 2.32
CA ILE A 148 -9.67 11.65 3.38
C ILE A 148 -10.31 13.04 3.22
N SER A 149 -10.64 13.44 1.98
CA SER A 149 -11.29 14.72 1.69
C SER A 149 -12.78 14.74 2.01
N ALA A 150 -13.41 13.57 2.14
CA ALA A 150 -14.84 13.45 2.43
C ALA A 150 -15.14 13.47 3.94
N TYR A 151 -16.31 14.02 4.32
CA TYR A 151 -16.82 13.87 5.68
C TYR A 151 -17.30 12.42 5.89
N PRO A 152 -16.95 11.74 6.99
CA PRO A 152 -16.33 12.24 8.23
C PRO A 152 -14.81 12.08 8.34
N TYR A 153 -14.14 11.55 7.31
CA TYR A 153 -12.70 11.23 7.34
C TYR A 153 -11.80 12.46 7.54
N VAL A 154 -12.23 13.61 7.04
CA VAL A 154 -11.52 14.90 7.20
C VAL A 154 -11.27 15.28 8.67
N THR A 155 -12.08 14.77 9.60
CA THR A 155 -11.97 15.08 11.03
C THR A 155 -11.04 14.14 11.80
N SER A 156 -10.51 13.11 11.16
CA SER A 156 -9.66 12.11 11.81
C SER A 156 -8.18 12.45 11.67
N ALA A 157 -7.53 12.84 12.78
CA ALA A 157 -6.10 13.15 12.80
C ALA A 157 -5.22 11.93 12.51
N SER A 158 -5.65 10.73 12.93
CA SER A 158 -4.90 9.49 12.71
C SER A 158 -4.80 9.14 11.22
N LEU A 159 -5.88 9.33 10.44
CA LEU A 159 -5.87 9.11 9.00
C LEU A 159 -4.91 10.05 8.26
N HIS A 160 -4.89 11.33 8.64
CA HIS A 160 -3.93 12.31 8.10
C HIS A 160 -2.49 11.93 8.44
N THR A 161 -2.27 11.41 9.66
CA THR A 161 -0.96 10.89 10.08
C THR A 161 -0.55 9.69 9.23
N TYR A 162 -1.44 8.73 8.97
CA TYR A 162 -1.14 7.60 8.10
C TYR A 162 -0.85 8.02 6.65
N ALA A 163 -1.58 8.99 6.10
CA ALA A 163 -1.28 9.56 4.78
C ALA A 163 0.13 10.18 4.73
N GLY A 164 0.48 10.95 5.77
CA GLY A 164 1.82 11.53 5.91
C GLY A 164 2.92 10.47 6.00
N LEU A 165 2.72 9.43 6.82
CA LEU A 165 3.66 8.32 6.98
C LEU A 165 3.84 7.51 5.68
N LEU A 166 2.75 7.24 4.96
CA LEU A 166 2.80 6.54 3.67
C LEU A 166 3.54 7.34 2.61
N ASN A 167 3.25 8.65 2.49
CA ASN A 167 3.99 9.54 1.59
C ASN A 167 5.46 9.58 1.96
N PHE A 168 5.79 9.70 3.25
CA PHE A 168 7.17 9.71 3.73
C PHE A 168 7.90 8.39 3.44
N TYR A 169 7.24 7.25 3.65
CA TYR A 169 7.79 5.93 3.33
C TYR A 169 8.01 5.76 1.82
N LEU A 170 7.05 6.18 1.00
CA LEU A 170 7.15 6.17 -0.46
C LEU A 170 8.12 7.21 -1.02
N ALA A 171 8.60 8.15 -0.21
CA ALA A 171 9.67 9.06 -0.61
C ALA A 171 11.07 8.45 -0.44
N GLN A 172 11.23 7.45 0.44
CA GLN A 172 12.51 6.79 0.67
C GLN A 172 12.93 5.97 -0.55
N PRO A 173 14.22 5.88 -0.90
CA PRO A 173 14.68 5.03 -1.99
C PRO A 173 14.36 3.56 -1.70
N GLU A 174 14.10 2.76 -2.74
CA GLU A 174 13.72 1.35 -2.58
C GLU A 174 14.77 0.52 -1.84
N SER A 175 16.04 0.93 -1.94
CA SER A 175 17.15 0.34 -1.20
C SER A 175 16.98 0.44 0.32
N ALA A 176 16.38 1.52 0.83
CA ALA A 176 16.12 1.73 2.25
C ALA A 176 14.83 1.04 2.73
N ARG A 177 13.87 0.77 1.83
CA ARG A 177 12.58 0.15 2.16
C ARG A 177 12.66 -1.34 2.40
N ARG A 178 13.65 -2.02 1.81
CA ARG A 178 13.79 -3.45 2.00
C ARG A 178 14.13 -3.70 3.46
N PRO A 179 13.32 -4.49 4.21
CA PRO A 179 13.70 -4.88 5.55
C PRO A 179 15.10 -5.52 5.44
N PRO A 180 16.02 -5.19 6.35
CA PRO A 180 17.34 -5.79 6.33
C PRO A 180 17.12 -7.30 6.27
N LYS A 181 17.54 -7.93 5.16
CA LYS A 181 17.58 -9.39 5.09
C LYS A 181 18.44 -9.75 6.28
N VAL A 182 17.81 -10.23 7.36
CA VAL A 182 18.52 -10.84 8.47
C VAL A 182 19.34 -11.90 7.77
N ARG A 183 20.64 -11.64 7.61
CA ARG A 183 21.61 -12.65 7.24
C ARG A 183 21.47 -13.62 8.40
N ARG A 184 20.57 -14.59 8.25
CA ARG A 184 20.69 -15.84 8.96
C ARG A 184 22.08 -16.26 8.57
N ASP A 185 22.97 -16.19 9.53
CA ASP A 185 24.26 -16.85 9.47
C ASP A 185 23.93 -18.34 9.34
N ASP A 186 23.53 -18.75 8.13
CA ASP A 186 23.53 -20.12 7.68
C ASP A 186 25.01 -20.47 7.49
N ARG A 187 25.72 -20.47 8.62
CA ARG A 187 26.98 -21.18 8.83
C ARG A 187 26.65 -22.66 8.92
N GLU A 188 25.86 -23.16 7.98
CA GLU A 188 25.78 -24.57 7.68
C GLU A 188 27.04 -24.88 6.87
N MET A 189 27.84 -25.77 7.44
CA MET A 189 29.06 -26.29 6.87
C MET A 189 28.75 -26.84 5.48
N SER A 190 29.12 -26.11 4.42
CA SER A 190 29.19 -26.66 3.08
C SER A 190 30.34 -27.67 3.05
N VAL A 191 29.99 -28.94 3.14
CA VAL A 191 30.83 -30.03 2.65
C VAL A 191 30.79 -29.95 1.13
N ASP A 192 31.97 -29.94 0.54
CA ASP A 192 32.27 -29.87 -0.88
C ASP A 192 31.40 -30.79 -1.73
N SER A 193 30.91 -30.27 -2.86
CA SER A 193 30.75 -31.05 -4.10
C SER A 193 30.61 -30.13 -5.30
N ASN A 194 31.74 -29.94 -5.98
CA ASN A 194 31.86 -29.61 -7.39
C ASN A 194 30.84 -30.38 -8.24
N VAL A 195 30.16 -29.70 -9.17
CA VAL A 195 30.09 -30.08 -10.59
C VAL A 195 29.53 -28.89 -11.38
N SER A 196 30.36 -28.41 -12.29
CA SER A 196 30.11 -27.37 -13.28
C SER A 196 28.98 -27.77 -14.23
N LYS A 197 28.13 -26.81 -14.64
CA LYS A 197 27.87 -26.59 -16.08
C LYS A 197 27.20 -25.24 -16.34
N ALA A 198 27.91 -24.41 -17.08
CA ALA A 198 27.42 -23.20 -17.72
C ALA A 198 26.32 -23.52 -18.73
N THR A 199 25.26 -22.71 -18.74
CA THR A 199 24.62 -22.26 -19.97
C THR A 199 24.08 -20.86 -19.74
N ASP A 200 24.76 -19.97 -20.45
CA ASP A 200 24.48 -18.61 -20.78
C ASP A 200 23.16 -18.54 -21.58
N THR A 201 22.20 -17.76 -21.13
CA THR A 201 21.13 -17.25 -21.98
C THR A 201 20.73 -15.87 -21.49
N THR A 202 21.33 -14.89 -22.15
CA THR A 202 20.88 -13.52 -22.31
C THR A 202 19.39 -13.47 -22.63
N ASP A 203 18.59 -12.91 -21.74
CA ASP A 203 17.28 -12.38 -22.09
C ASP A 203 17.25 -10.91 -21.68
N ALA A 204 17.58 -10.08 -22.67
CA ALA A 204 17.64 -8.64 -22.60
C ALA A 204 16.36 -8.08 -23.22
N THR A 205 15.30 -7.99 -22.41
CA THR A 205 14.15 -7.13 -22.68
C THR A 205 13.59 -6.64 -21.35
N ASP A 206 14.11 -5.53 -20.82
CA ASP A 206 13.26 -4.65 -20.01
C ASP A 206 13.74 -3.20 -20.11
N THR A 207 13.08 -2.53 -21.05
CA THR A 207 12.54 -1.17 -20.99
C THR A 207 13.20 -0.19 -20.01
N THR A 208 13.87 0.78 -20.61
CA THR A 208 14.16 2.13 -20.13
C THR A 208 13.18 2.67 -19.07
N ASP A 209 13.54 2.57 -17.78
CA ASP A 209 13.00 3.45 -16.73
C ASP A 209 14.19 4.06 -15.96
N GLY A 210 14.88 4.97 -16.67
CA GLY A 210 16.13 5.61 -16.27
C GLY A 210 15.95 6.73 -15.26
N THR A 211 15.36 6.45 -14.10
CA THR A 211 15.31 7.40 -12.97
C THR A 211 15.34 6.71 -11.60
N SER A 212 16.16 5.66 -11.45
CA SER A 212 16.52 5.14 -10.12
C SER A 212 17.72 5.89 -9.51
N SER A 213 17.74 7.22 -9.61
CA SER A 213 18.61 7.99 -8.71
C SER A 213 18.16 7.61 -7.30
N GLY A 214 19.07 7.12 -6.46
CA GLY A 214 18.80 6.77 -5.06
C GLY A 214 18.43 7.98 -4.19
N GLU A 215 18.01 9.07 -4.81
CA GLU A 215 17.64 10.32 -4.20
C GLU A 215 16.20 10.23 -3.68
N PRO A 216 15.92 10.76 -2.47
CA PRO A 216 14.57 10.81 -1.94
C PRO A 216 13.65 11.64 -2.84
N ASN A 217 12.41 11.18 -3.04
CA ASN A 217 11.43 11.97 -3.79
C ASN A 217 10.94 13.14 -2.93
N MET A 218 11.48 14.33 -3.21
CA MET A 218 11.16 15.54 -2.46
C MET A 218 9.72 16.03 -2.62
N GLY A 219 9.05 15.69 -3.72
CA GLY A 219 7.63 15.97 -3.91
C GLY A 219 6.80 15.27 -2.83
N LEU A 220 7.05 13.97 -2.61
CA LEU A 220 6.36 13.17 -1.60
C LEU A 220 6.71 13.59 -0.16
N ILE A 221 7.91 14.12 0.08
CA ILE A 221 8.27 14.67 1.40
C ILE A 221 7.48 15.95 1.69
N ARG A 222 7.27 16.81 0.67
CA ARG A 222 6.46 18.03 0.82
C ARG A 222 4.99 17.70 1.05
N THR A 223 4.42 16.71 0.33
CA THR A 223 3.04 16.25 0.57
C THR A 223 2.90 15.59 1.94
N ALA A 224 3.89 14.80 2.38
CA ALA A 224 3.89 14.24 3.73
C ALA A 224 3.80 15.34 4.80
N ARG A 225 4.57 16.43 4.63
CA ARG A 225 4.52 17.59 5.54
C ARG A 225 3.13 18.23 5.59
N THR A 226 2.48 18.43 4.45
CA THR A 226 1.13 19.05 4.44
C THR A 226 0.12 18.17 5.17
N TRP A 227 0.21 16.85 5.02
CA TRP A 227 -0.62 15.90 5.77
C TRP A 227 -0.37 15.94 7.28
N PHE A 228 0.89 15.97 7.72
CA PHE A 228 1.20 16.08 9.15
C PHE A 228 0.75 17.41 9.77
N VAL A 229 0.88 18.52 9.04
CA VAL A 229 0.37 19.82 9.52
C VAL A 229 -1.15 19.77 9.69
N LYS A 230 -1.88 19.22 8.70
CA LYS A 230 -3.34 19.02 8.83
C LYS A 230 -3.69 18.13 10.02
N ALA A 231 -2.92 17.07 10.28
CA ALA A 231 -3.13 16.23 11.45
C ALA A 231 -2.99 17.03 12.76
N LEU A 232 -1.99 17.93 12.84
CA LEU A 232 -1.77 18.80 14.01
C LEU A 232 -2.82 19.91 14.14
N ASP A 233 -3.41 20.36 13.04
CA ASP A 233 -4.53 21.31 13.06
C ASP A 233 -5.79 20.67 13.67
N ILE A 234 -5.99 19.37 13.45
CA ILE A 234 -7.09 18.59 14.03
C ILE A 234 -6.80 18.20 15.48
N ASP A 235 -5.64 17.59 15.73
CA ASP A 235 -5.20 17.19 17.06
C ASP A 235 -3.77 17.71 17.34
N PRO A 236 -3.66 18.84 18.07
CA PRO A 236 -2.36 19.41 18.41
C PRO A 236 -1.61 18.57 19.46
N ALA A 237 -2.19 17.52 20.04
CA ALA A 237 -1.51 16.64 20.99
C ALA A 237 -0.77 15.48 20.30
N GLU A 238 -1.05 15.20 19.02
CA GLU A 238 -0.53 14.03 18.29
C GLU A 238 1.02 14.03 18.22
N PRO A 239 1.71 13.15 18.98
CA PRO A 239 3.17 13.22 19.13
C PRO A 239 3.88 12.76 17.86
N VAL A 240 3.29 11.82 17.11
CA VAL A 240 3.87 11.27 15.89
C VAL A 240 3.97 12.36 14.83
N ALA A 241 2.87 13.07 14.56
CA ALA A 241 2.85 14.15 13.58
C ALA A 241 3.88 15.25 13.94
N LYS A 242 4.00 15.65 15.21
CA LYS A 242 5.03 16.62 15.64
C LYS A 242 6.45 16.15 15.35
N GLY A 243 6.76 14.90 15.70
CA GLY A 243 8.07 14.32 15.47
C GLY A 243 8.44 14.29 13.98
N PHE A 244 7.50 13.89 13.13
CA PHE A 244 7.74 13.83 11.68
C PHE A 244 7.79 15.21 11.01
N VAL A 245 7.03 16.21 11.46
CA VAL A 245 7.18 17.60 10.97
C VAL A 245 8.58 18.14 11.27
N ALA A 246 9.10 17.91 12.48
CA ALA A 246 10.46 18.29 12.84
C ALA A 246 11.49 17.57 11.95
N MET A 247 11.31 16.27 11.72
CA MET A 247 12.19 15.48 10.85
C MET A 247 12.19 15.99 9.41
N VAL A 248 11.00 16.22 8.82
CA VAL A 248 10.88 16.72 7.44
C VAL A 248 11.51 18.11 7.30
N ARG A 249 11.38 18.96 8.31
CA ARG A 249 12.06 20.27 8.34
C ARG A 249 13.58 20.12 8.30
N LEU A 250 14.16 19.22 9.10
CA LEU A 250 15.60 18.96 9.10
C LEU A 250 16.09 18.41 7.75
N VAL A 251 15.29 17.56 7.09
CA VAL A 251 15.62 17.06 5.74
C VAL A 251 15.64 18.19 4.73
N ALA A 252 14.64 19.09 4.75
CA ALA A 252 14.58 20.25 3.86
C ALA A 252 15.77 21.20 4.08
N GLU A 253 16.09 21.54 5.33
CA GLU A 253 17.24 22.40 5.66
C GLU A 253 18.58 21.77 5.22
N ARG A 254 18.69 20.44 5.32
CA ARG A 254 19.87 19.72 4.85
C ARG A 254 20.01 19.83 3.33
N GLU A 255 18.94 19.65 2.57
CA GLU A 255 19.00 19.77 1.11
C GLU A 255 19.37 21.15 0.62
N GLU A 256 18.81 22.21 1.22
CA GLU A 256 19.17 23.59 0.86
C GLU A 256 20.68 23.83 1.03
N ARG A 257 21.27 23.23 2.08
CA ARG A 257 22.71 23.28 2.30
C ARG A 257 23.50 22.51 1.23
N TRP A 258 23.08 21.30 0.87
CA TRP A 258 23.73 20.53 -0.20
C TRP A 258 23.68 21.24 -1.54
N HIS A 259 22.53 21.81 -1.91
CA HIS A 259 22.39 22.58 -3.15
C HIS A 259 23.25 23.84 -3.11
N SER A 260 23.28 24.55 -1.97
CA SER A 260 24.16 25.71 -1.80
C SER A 260 25.63 25.33 -1.97
N ASP A 261 26.09 24.25 -1.35
CA ASP A 261 27.48 23.79 -1.45
C ASP A 261 27.81 23.26 -2.85
N ALA A 262 26.88 22.56 -3.51
CA ALA A 262 27.02 22.08 -4.89
C ALA A 262 27.07 23.24 -5.89
N SER A 263 26.20 24.24 -5.76
CA SER A 263 26.26 25.46 -6.57
C SER A 263 27.58 26.20 -6.36
N ARG A 264 28.08 26.27 -5.11
CA ARG A 264 29.39 26.87 -4.83
C ARG A 264 30.54 26.07 -5.46
N ALA A 265 30.47 24.74 -5.43
CA ALA A 265 31.44 23.88 -6.08
C ALA A 265 31.42 24.03 -7.62
N ALA A 266 30.24 24.12 -8.22
CA ALA A 266 30.09 24.34 -9.66
C ALA A 266 30.72 25.68 -10.09
N VAL A 267 30.46 26.76 -9.34
CA VAL A 267 31.10 28.07 -9.58
C VAL A 267 32.63 27.97 -9.44
N LEU A 268 33.14 27.23 -8.46
CA LEU A 268 34.58 27.01 -8.32
C LEU A 268 35.18 26.24 -9.50
N ILE A 269 34.51 25.20 -10.00
CA ILE A 269 34.95 24.43 -11.16
C ILE A 269 34.97 25.32 -12.41
N GLU A 270 33.93 26.13 -12.63
CA GLU A 270 33.88 27.09 -13.73
C GLU A 270 35.03 28.10 -13.64
N LEU A 271 35.31 28.63 -12.44
CA LEU A 271 36.42 29.57 -12.22
C LEU A 271 37.79 28.94 -12.52
N ILE A 272 38.01 27.69 -12.10
CA ILE A 272 39.24 26.94 -12.36
C ILE A 272 39.39 26.64 -13.86
N THR A 273 38.30 26.26 -14.53
CA THR A 273 38.29 25.95 -15.97
C THR A 273 38.60 27.19 -16.80
N ASN A 274 38.00 28.33 -16.46
CA ASN A 274 38.28 29.61 -17.10
C ASN A 274 39.72 30.08 -16.87
N ALA A 275 40.29 29.83 -15.68
CA ALA A 275 41.70 30.13 -15.41
C ALA A 275 42.65 29.27 -16.25
N ALA A 276 42.30 27.99 -16.50
CA ALA A 276 43.10 27.10 -17.35
C ALA A 276 43.06 27.48 -18.85
N GLN A 277 41.98 28.12 -19.32
CA GLN A 277 41.82 28.53 -20.72
C GLN A 277 42.73 29.71 -21.11
N ILE A 278 43.19 30.52 -20.15
CA ILE A 278 43.97 31.75 -20.42
C ILE A 278 45.45 31.45 -20.71
N ASP A 279 45.95 30.26 -20.36
CA ASP A 279 47.38 29.90 -20.46
C ASP A 279 47.67 28.83 -21.53
N ALA A 280 46.71 28.56 -22.44
CA ALA A 280 46.97 27.73 -23.60
C ALA A 280 47.76 28.57 -24.65
N PRO A 281 49.05 28.28 -24.89
CA PRO A 281 49.82 29.00 -25.89
C PRO A 281 49.20 28.76 -27.26
N ASP A 282 49.03 29.86 -27.99
CA ASP A 282 48.59 29.97 -29.38
C ASP A 282 49.43 29.03 -30.26
N ARG A 283 49.01 27.77 -30.35
CA ARG A 283 49.59 26.79 -31.25
C ARG A 283 48.98 27.07 -32.62
N ALA A 284 49.63 28.00 -33.31
CA ALA A 284 49.61 28.04 -34.76
C ALA A 284 50.06 26.68 -35.32
N ASP A 285 49.70 26.47 -36.59
CA ASP A 285 50.10 25.40 -37.50
C ASP A 285 49.05 24.28 -37.58
N ASP A 286 48.22 24.35 -38.63
CA ASP A 286 48.49 23.79 -39.97
C ASP A 286 48.16 22.29 -39.96
N ASP A 287 46.97 21.93 -40.45
CA ASP A 287 46.88 20.69 -41.21
C ASP A 287 45.71 20.76 -42.21
N ASP A 288 46.12 20.93 -43.47
CA ASP A 288 45.35 20.56 -44.66
C ASP A 288 45.00 19.08 -44.58
N SER A 289 43.71 18.75 -44.64
CA SER A 289 43.26 17.45 -45.12
C SER A 289 41.84 17.58 -45.66
N ASP A 290 41.78 17.83 -46.96
CA ASP A 290 40.79 17.20 -47.83
C ASP A 290 40.54 15.74 -47.37
N ASP A 291 39.29 15.31 -47.25
CA ASP A 291 38.69 14.43 -48.26
C ASP A 291 37.32 13.86 -47.84
N ASP A 292 36.44 13.86 -48.83
CA ASP A 292 35.46 12.83 -49.18
C ASP A 292 34.29 12.44 -48.25
N ARG A 293 33.08 12.70 -48.80
CA ARG A 293 31.92 11.79 -49.02
C ARG A 293 31.37 11.03 -47.79
N SER A 294 30.08 10.94 -47.54
CA SER A 294 28.90 10.81 -48.41
C SER A 294 27.68 10.98 -47.48
N ALA A 295 26.68 11.79 -47.83
CA ALA A 295 25.40 11.28 -48.34
C ALA A 295 24.93 10.01 -47.61
N ASP A 296 24.04 10.17 -46.63
CA ASP A 296 22.88 9.29 -46.47
C ASP A 296 21.80 10.02 -45.65
N GLU A 297 21.03 10.79 -46.41
CA GLU A 297 19.73 11.34 -46.07
C GLU A 297 18.75 10.16 -46.18
N MET A 298 18.46 9.47 -45.06
CA MET A 298 17.38 8.49 -45.00
C MET A 298 16.13 9.17 -44.44
N ASP A 299 15.30 9.63 -45.37
CA ASP A 299 13.86 9.83 -45.19
C ASP A 299 13.25 8.49 -44.72
N LEU A 300 12.87 8.42 -43.45
CA LEU A 300 11.94 7.41 -42.96
C LEU A 300 10.54 8.02 -42.97
N ASP A 301 9.90 7.87 -44.13
CA ASP A 301 8.46 7.73 -44.24
C ASP A 301 8.06 6.47 -43.47
N ASP A 302 7.45 6.63 -42.29
CA ASP A 302 6.61 5.60 -41.71
C ASP A 302 5.22 6.19 -41.48
N ASP A 303 4.39 5.92 -42.48
CA ASP A 303 2.95 5.79 -42.37
C ASP A 303 2.61 4.87 -41.19
N ASP A 304 1.87 5.35 -40.19
CA ASP A 304 0.94 4.47 -39.48
C ASP A 304 -0.42 5.13 -39.38
N GLU A 305 -1.32 4.49 -40.11
CA GLU A 305 -2.71 4.82 -40.31
C GLU A 305 -3.50 4.60 -39.01
N GLY A 306 -4.45 5.50 -38.76
CA GLY A 306 -5.79 5.09 -38.35
C GLY A 306 -5.95 4.53 -36.94
N ARG A 307 -6.38 5.40 -36.02
CA ARG A 307 -7.30 4.93 -34.97
C ARG A 307 -8.33 5.96 -34.56
N GLU A 308 -9.41 5.92 -35.32
CA GLU A 308 -10.82 5.98 -34.89
C GLU A 308 -11.19 7.01 -33.82
N ASP A 309 -11.73 8.12 -34.32
CA ASP A 309 -12.71 8.97 -33.64
C ASP A 309 -13.91 8.12 -33.18
N GLN A 310 -13.95 7.76 -31.89
CA GLN A 310 -15.20 7.40 -31.23
C GLN A 310 -15.77 8.64 -30.56
N SER A 311 -16.57 9.37 -31.34
CA SER A 311 -17.56 10.32 -30.84
C SER A 311 -18.55 9.57 -29.94
N PHE A 312 -18.34 9.64 -28.62
CA PHE A 312 -19.38 9.27 -27.67
C PHE A 312 -20.40 10.40 -27.60
N GLU A 313 -21.51 10.17 -28.30
CA GLU A 313 -22.73 10.95 -28.26
C GLU A 313 -23.27 10.93 -26.82
N THR A 314 -22.98 11.97 -26.04
CA THR A 314 -23.64 12.20 -24.75
C THR A 314 -25.10 12.55 -25.01
N GLN A 315 -25.92 11.50 -25.07
CA GLN A 315 -27.37 11.61 -25.02
C GLN A 315 -27.76 12.15 -23.64
N THR A 316 -28.04 13.45 -23.61
CA THR A 316 -28.64 14.16 -22.49
C THR A 316 -30.06 13.65 -22.31
N GLY A 317 -30.19 12.58 -21.52
CA GLY A 317 -31.48 12.07 -21.04
C GLY A 317 -32.11 13.08 -20.09
N ALA A 318 -32.97 13.95 -20.64
CA ALA A 318 -33.96 14.70 -19.91
C ALA A 318 -34.99 13.75 -19.31
N TYR A 319 -34.81 13.37 -18.04
CA TYR A 319 -35.93 13.06 -17.15
C TYR A 319 -36.32 14.41 -16.52
N GLY A 320 -37.47 14.99 -16.84
CA GLY A 320 -38.77 14.33 -16.77
C GLY A 320 -39.41 14.78 -15.48
N SER A 321 -39.81 16.06 -15.48
CA SER A 321 -40.70 16.68 -14.50
C SER A 321 -42.03 15.94 -14.50
N SER A 322 -42.44 15.46 -13.34
CA SER A 322 -43.82 15.16 -12.94
C SER A 322 -43.78 15.33 -11.43
N ASP A 323 -44.16 16.49 -10.88
CA ASP A 323 -45.53 17.00 -10.78
C ASP A 323 -46.55 15.92 -10.38
N ASP A 324 -47.25 16.25 -9.30
CA ASP A 324 -48.61 15.81 -8.95
C ASP A 324 -48.78 14.38 -8.37
N ASP A 325 -48.98 14.28 -7.05
CA ASP A 325 -50.32 14.25 -6.44
C ASP A 325 -50.31 13.74 -4.97
N GLU A 326 -51.02 14.50 -4.12
CA GLU A 326 -51.67 14.21 -2.82
C GLU A 326 -50.92 13.62 -1.60
#